data_AF-X0Z8K6-F1
#
_entry.id   AF-X0Z8K6-F1
#
_cell.length_a   1.000
_cell.length_b   1.000
_cell.length_c   1.000
_cell.angle_alpha   90.00
_cell.angle_beta   90.00
_cell.angle_gamma   90.00
#
_symmetry.space_group_name_H-M   'P 1'
#
loop_
_entity.id
_entity.type
_entity.pdbx_description
1 polymer ?
#
loop_
_entity_poly.entity_id
_entity_poly.type
_entity_poly.pdbx_seq_one_letter_code
_entity_poly.pdbx_strand_id
1 'polypeptide(L)'
;MNRIQGSVDVPLSEEGKTDAERIASDLAKMRIDAIYSSLLSRSYETAKTIAKKHNLKPKKIKELNEVNQGVWQGLCIGDIKKRYKKQYNFWKSSPILAKPPQGESMKEAYDRVVNTVHKI
;
A
#
# COMPACT_ATOMS: atom_id res chain seq x y z
N MET A 1 -12.30 -10.27 -3.89
CA MET A 1 -12.53 -10.17 -2.42
C MET A 1 -12.62 -8.69 -2.04
N ASN A 2 -13.76 -8.20 -1.52
CA ASN A 2 -13.93 -6.80 -1.08
C ASN A 2 -13.66 -6.65 0.44
N ARG A 3 -12.43 -6.90 0.85
CA ARG A 3 -11.97 -6.72 2.24
C ARG A 3 -10.92 -5.63 2.31
N ILE A 4 -10.91 -4.87 3.40
CA ILE A 4 -9.85 -3.88 3.65
C ILE A 4 -8.54 -4.63 3.89
N GLN A 5 -7.53 -4.36 3.05
CA GLN A 5 -6.21 -4.97 3.23
C GLN A 5 -5.39 -4.18 4.24
N GLY A 6 -5.24 -2.86 4.01
CA GLY A 6 -4.33 -2.02 4.79
C GLY A 6 -2.90 -2.58 4.72
N SER A 7 -2.25 -2.69 5.88
CA SER A 7 -0.90 -3.25 6.01
C SER A 7 -0.85 -4.77 6.12
N VAL A 8 -1.96 -5.49 5.88
CA VAL A 8 -1.94 -6.96 5.79
C VAL A 8 -1.16 -7.37 4.56
N ASP A 9 -0.28 -8.36 4.74
CA ASP A 9 0.53 -8.87 3.66
C ASP A 9 -0.27 -9.90 2.85
N VAL A 10 -0.57 -9.52 1.60
CA VAL A 10 -1.30 -10.34 0.64
C VAL A 10 -0.46 -10.32 -0.65
N PRO A 11 -0.14 -11.49 -1.24
CA PRO A 11 0.63 -11.57 -2.48
C PRO A 11 -0.18 -11.07 -3.68
N LEU A 12 0.48 -10.89 -4.82
CA LEU A 12 -0.20 -10.61 -6.08
C LEU A 12 -1.07 -11.81 -6.51
N SER A 13 -2.21 -11.52 -7.15
CA SER A 13 -2.93 -12.53 -7.92
C SER A 13 -2.20 -12.84 -9.23
N GLU A 14 -2.64 -13.87 -9.96
CA GLU A 14 -2.08 -14.19 -11.28
C GLU A 14 -2.30 -13.04 -12.29
N GLU A 15 -3.46 -12.38 -12.23
CA GLU A 15 -3.72 -11.17 -13.01
C GLU A 15 -2.77 -10.03 -12.60
N GLY A 16 -2.56 -9.85 -11.29
CA GLY A 16 -1.63 -8.84 -10.77
C GLY A 16 -0.17 -9.08 -11.20
N LYS A 17 0.26 -10.34 -11.29
CA LYS A 17 1.58 -10.70 -11.83
C LYS A 17 1.67 -10.36 -13.32
N THR A 18 0.62 -10.65 -14.08
CA THR A 18 0.53 -10.32 -15.51
C THR A 18 0.61 -8.80 -15.74
N ASP A 19 -0.12 -8.02 -14.94
CA ASP A 19 -0.05 -6.55 -15.00
C ASP A 19 1.32 -6.01 -14.62
N ALA A 20 2.00 -6.61 -13.63
CA ALA A 20 3.35 -6.23 -13.25
C ALA A 20 4.36 -6.44 -14.39
N GLU A 21 4.26 -7.56 -15.13
CA GLU A 21 5.12 -7.83 -16.29
C GLU A 21 4.85 -6.86 -17.46
N ARG A 22 3.58 -6.49 -17.67
CA ARG A 22 3.20 -5.49 -18.67
C ARG A 22 3.81 -4.13 -18.35
N ILE A 23 3.63 -3.64 -17.12
CA ILE A 23 4.21 -2.37 -16.67
C ILE A 23 5.74 -2.40 -16.72
N ALA A 24 6.36 -3.52 -16.34
CA ALA A 24 7.82 -3.67 -16.44
C ALA A 24 8.32 -3.55 -17.88
N SER A 25 7.57 -4.08 -18.85
CA SER A 25 7.90 -3.97 -20.27
C SER A 25 7.75 -2.56 -20.81
N ASP A 26 6.75 -1.82 -20.34
CA ASP A 26 6.55 -0.40 -20.68
C ASP A 26 7.67 0.47 -20.10
N LEU A 27 8.01 0.26 -18.83
CA LEU A 27 9.05 1.01 -18.12
C LEU A 27 10.47 0.69 -18.59
N ALA A 28 10.71 -0.48 -19.18
CA ALA A 28 12.02 -0.87 -19.73
C ALA A 28 12.56 0.12 -20.78
N LYS A 29 11.68 0.93 -21.38
CA LYS A 29 12.03 1.97 -22.38
C LYS A 29 12.58 3.25 -21.73
N MET A 30 12.48 3.38 -20.41
CA MET A 30 12.91 4.54 -19.65
C MET A 30 14.17 4.21 -18.84
N ARG A 31 15.01 5.23 -18.62
CA ARG A 31 16.08 5.11 -17.64
C ARG A 31 15.48 5.21 -16.24
N ILE A 32 15.76 4.20 -15.41
CA ILE A 32 15.43 4.18 -13.98
C ILE A 32 16.73 3.98 -13.22
N ASP A 33 17.08 4.89 -12.33
CA ASP A 33 18.32 4.83 -11.54
C ASP A 33 18.12 4.10 -10.21
N ALA A 34 16.90 4.11 -9.66
CA ALA A 34 16.57 3.47 -8.40
C ALA A 34 15.09 3.05 -8.33
N ILE A 35 14.82 1.98 -7.58
CA ILE A 35 13.47 1.49 -7.29
C ILE A 35 13.33 1.32 -5.79
N TYR A 36 12.27 1.90 -5.24
CA TYR A 36 11.91 1.81 -3.83
C TYR A 36 10.53 1.17 -3.70
N SER A 37 10.33 0.39 -2.65
CA SER A 37 9.08 -0.33 -2.42
C SER A 37 8.79 -0.46 -0.94
N SER A 38 7.51 -0.63 -0.61
CA SER A 38 7.09 -1.00 0.73
C SER A 38 7.57 -2.40 1.11
N LEU A 39 7.37 -2.81 2.36
CA LEU A 39 7.69 -4.18 2.79
C LEU A 39 6.68 -5.21 2.29
N LEU A 40 5.49 -4.76 1.88
CA LEU A 40 4.36 -5.61 1.52
C LEU A 40 4.67 -6.40 0.24
N SER A 41 4.45 -7.70 0.28
CA SER A 41 4.80 -8.65 -0.77
C SER A 41 4.22 -8.23 -2.11
N ARG A 42 2.94 -7.80 -2.17
CA ARG A 42 2.35 -7.26 -3.41
C ARG A 42 3.15 -6.12 -4.05
N SER A 43 3.63 -5.16 -3.26
CA SER A 43 4.38 -4.01 -3.77
C SER A 43 5.80 -4.42 -4.14
N TYR A 44 6.42 -5.26 -3.31
CA TYR A 44 7.80 -5.68 -3.51
C TYR A 44 7.95 -6.65 -4.69
N GLU A 45 6.96 -7.52 -4.92
CA GLU A 45 6.90 -8.38 -6.10
C GLU A 45 6.79 -7.56 -7.38
N THR A 46 5.88 -6.58 -7.44
CA THR A 46 5.78 -5.65 -8.58
C THR A 46 7.11 -4.92 -8.81
N ALA A 47 7.70 -4.37 -7.75
CA ALA A 47 8.99 -3.66 -7.83
C ALA A 47 10.12 -4.58 -8.32
N LYS A 48 10.16 -5.83 -7.88
CA LYS A 48 11.13 -6.83 -8.36
C LYS A 48 10.94 -7.13 -9.84
N THR A 49 9.71 -7.28 -10.30
CA THR A 49 9.42 -7.54 -11.72
C THR A 49 9.91 -6.40 -12.61
N ILE A 50 9.67 -5.15 -12.22
CA ILE A 50 10.20 -3.98 -12.92
C ILE A 50 11.74 -3.97 -12.86
N ALA A 51 12.32 -4.16 -11.69
CA ALA A 51 13.76 -4.05 -11.49
C ALA A 51 14.59 -5.06 -12.29
N LYS A 52 14.05 -6.24 -12.59
CA LYS A 52 14.69 -7.22 -13.48
C LYS A 52 15.02 -6.63 -14.86
N LYS A 53 14.15 -5.77 -15.40
CA LYS A 53 14.35 -5.14 -16.72
C LYS A 53 15.43 -4.06 -16.70
N HIS A 54 15.76 -3.54 -15.52
CA HIS A 54 16.75 -2.47 -15.33
C HIS A 54 18.05 -2.95 -14.65
N ASN A 55 18.18 -4.26 -14.37
CA ASN A 55 19.29 -4.82 -13.58
C ASN A 55 19.49 -4.12 -12.22
N LEU A 56 18.38 -3.77 -11.57
CA LEU A 56 18.36 -3.10 -10.27
C LEU A 56 17.92 -4.04 -9.16
N LYS A 57 18.24 -3.67 -7.91
CA LYS A 57 17.70 -4.29 -6.71
C LYS A 57 16.77 -3.30 -6.00
N PRO A 58 15.45 -3.56 -5.87
CA PRO A 58 14.56 -2.67 -5.15
C PRO A 58 14.97 -2.52 -3.68
N LYS A 59 14.94 -1.28 -3.19
CA LYS A 59 15.16 -0.96 -1.78
C LYS A 59 13.84 -0.97 -1.02
N LYS A 60 13.77 -1.79 0.03
CA LYS A 60 12.61 -1.90 0.91
C LYS A 60 12.60 -0.76 1.93
N ILE A 61 11.47 -0.07 2.05
CA ILE A 61 11.27 1.04 2.98
C ILE A 61 9.96 0.81 3.73
N LYS A 62 10.04 0.65 5.06
CA LYS A 62 8.87 0.38 5.91
C LYS A 62 7.87 1.54 5.89
N GLU A 63 8.40 2.75 5.80
CA GLU A 63 7.67 3.99 5.78
C GLU A 63 6.91 4.22 4.47
N LEU A 64 7.04 3.33 3.47
CA LEU A 64 6.19 3.29 2.28
C LEU A 64 5.04 2.27 2.39
N ASN A 65 4.89 1.58 3.52
CA ASN A 65 3.75 0.69 3.73
C ASN A 65 2.43 1.46 3.64
N GLU A 66 1.44 0.76 3.08
CA GLU A 66 0.04 1.19 3.02
C GLU A 66 -0.50 1.55 4.41
N VAL A 67 -1.51 2.42 4.42
CA VAL A 67 -2.20 2.86 5.64
C VAL A 67 -2.63 1.65 6.48
N ASN A 68 -2.15 1.57 7.71
CA ASN A 68 -2.59 0.58 8.69
C ASN A 68 -4.03 0.88 9.10
N GLN A 69 -4.96 0.05 8.65
CA GLN A 69 -6.39 0.20 8.93
C GLN A 69 -6.80 -0.45 10.26
N GLY A 70 -5.83 -0.92 11.06
CA GLY A 70 -6.04 -1.49 12.38
C GLY A 70 -7.06 -2.63 12.37
N VAL A 71 -8.03 -2.55 13.27
CA VAL A 71 -9.08 -3.58 13.42
C VAL A 71 -10.03 -3.70 12.22
N TRP A 72 -9.96 -2.80 11.24
CA TRP A 72 -10.76 -2.91 10.01
C TRP A 72 -10.15 -3.84 8.99
N GLN A 73 -8.87 -4.16 9.11
CA GLN A 73 -8.18 -5.05 8.18
C GLN A 73 -8.82 -6.45 8.19
N GLY A 74 -9.00 -7.02 7.01
CA GLY A 74 -9.70 -8.29 6.81
C GLY A 74 -11.23 -8.20 6.88
N LEU A 75 -11.82 -7.07 7.30
CA LEU A 75 -13.27 -6.90 7.31
C LEU A 75 -13.79 -6.38 5.98
N CYS A 76 -15.03 -6.73 5.64
CA CYS A 76 -15.76 -6.05 4.58
C CYS A 76 -16.38 -4.75 5.13
N ILE A 77 -16.67 -3.79 4.25
CA ILE A 77 -17.30 -2.52 4.64
C ILE A 77 -18.64 -2.74 5.36
N GLY A 78 -19.40 -3.78 5.00
CA GLY A 78 -20.66 -4.12 5.68
C GLY A 78 -20.47 -4.48 7.15
N ASP A 79 -19.43 -5.25 7.47
CA ASP A 79 -19.09 -5.60 8.86
C ASP A 79 -18.61 -4.38 9.63
N ILE A 80 -17.82 -3.51 8.99
CA ILE A 80 -17.33 -2.27 9.60
C ILE A 80 -18.50 -1.35 9.97
N LYS A 81 -19.47 -1.17 9.05
CA LYS A 81 -20.69 -0.38 9.29
C LYS A 81 -21.50 -0.90 10.48
N LYS A 82 -21.59 -2.23 10.64
CA LYS A 82 -22.35 -2.87 11.72
C LYS A 82 -21.63 -2.78 13.06
N ARG A 83 -20.33 -3.11 13.09
CA ARG A 83 -19.54 -3.25 14.33
C ARG A 83 -18.93 -1.94 14.83
N TYR A 84 -18.63 -1.02 13.92
CA TYR A 84 -17.93 0.23 14.19
C TYR A 84 -18.67 1.46 13.64
N LYS A 85 -20.01 1.50 13.79
CA LYS A 85 -20.88 2.52 13.18
C LYS A 85 -20.43 3.96 13.42
N LYS A 86 -20.06 4.31 14.66
CA LYS A 86 -19.61 5.67 15.02
C LYS A 86 -18.31 6.04 14.30
N GLN A 87 -17.31 5.16 14.36
CA GLN A 87 -16.01 5.35 13.74
C GLN A 87 -16.13 5.38 12.21
N TYR A 88 -16.96 4.51 11.63
CA TYR A 88 -17.23 4.49 10.21
C TYR A 88 -17.90 5.78 9.73
N ASN A 89 -18.88 6.30 10.48
CA ASN A 89 -19.53 7.56 10.15
C ASN A 89 -18.53 8.74 10.22
N PHE A 90 -17.66 8.76 11.23
CA PHE A 90 -16.62 9.77 11.33
C PHE A 90 -15.59 9.68 10.20
N TRP A 91 -15.17 8.46 9.83
CA TRP A 91 -14.32 8.23 8.67
C TRP A 91 -14.98 8.69 7.36
N LYS A 92 -16.29 8.48 7.21
CA LYS A 92 -17.02 8.97 6.04
C LYS A 92 -17.08 10.51 5.98
N SER A 93 -17.24 11.20 7.11
CA SER A 93 -17.31 12.66 7.16
C SER A 93 -15.94 13.34 7.14
N SER A 94 -14.90 12.66 7.62
CA SER A 94 -13.56 13.25 7.80
C SER A 94 -12.47 12.18 7.64
N PRO A 95 -12.29 11.62 6.42
CA PRO A 95 -11.39 10.49 6.19
C PRO A 95 -9.92 10.80 6.49
N ILE A 96 -9.51 12.06 6.40
CA ILE A 96 -8.14 12.50 6.69
C ILE A 96 -7.83 12.43 8.19
N LEU A 97 -8.81 12.81 9.02
CA LEU A 97 -8.67 12.90 10.48
C LEU A 97 -9.06 11.60 11.19
N ALA A 98 -9.89 10.78 10.56
CA ALA A 98 -10.33 9.54 11.13
C ALA A 98 -9.17 8.55 11.28
N LYS A 99 -9.12 7.93 12.46
CA LYS A 99 -8.16 6.90 12.81
C LYS A 99 -8.93 5.62 13.14
N PRO A 100 -8.82 4.56 12.32
CA PRO A 100 -9.34 3.25 12.68
C PRO A 100 -8.76 2.80 14.03
N PRO A 101 -9.52 2.06 14.87
CA PRO A 101 -8.97 1.56 16.12
C PRO A 101 -7.73 0.70 15.87
N GLN A 102 -6.65 0.96 16.62
CA GLN A 102 -5.33 0.32 16.45
C GLN A 102 -4.69 0.51 15.05
N GLY A 103 -5.20 1.45 14.26
CA GLY A 103 -4.65 1.82 12.96
C GLY A 103 -3.88 3.13 13.02
N GLU A 104 -3.66 3.72 11.84
CA GLU A 104 -3.13 5.06 11.65
C GLU A 104 -4.14 5.95 10.92
N SER A 105 -4.03 7.26 11.15
CA SER A 105 -4.74 8.27 10.37
C SER A 105 -4.02 8.54 9.04
N MET A 106 -4.73 9.14 8.07
CA MET A 106 -4.11 9.58 6.83
C MET A 106 -3.01 10.63 7.07
N LYS A 107 -3.15 11.48 8.09
CA LYS A 107 -2.12 12.47 8.46
C LYS A 107 -0.84 11.78 8.92
N GLU A 108 -0.93 10.79 9.80
CA GLU A 108 0.23 10.02 10.27
C GLU A 108 0.93 9.31 9.10
N ALA A 109 0.15 8.68 8.20
CA ALA A 109 0.69 8.05 7.01
C ALA A 109 1.36 9.05 6.06
N TYR A 110 0.74 10.21 5.83
CA TYR A 110 1.28 11.28 5.01
C TYR A 110 2.62 11.79 5.56
N ASP A 111 2.67 12.16 6.84
CA ASP A 111 3.88 12.69 7.47
C ASP A 111 5.03 11.67 7.39
N ARG A 112 4.73 10.38 7.63
CA ARG A 112 5.70 9.28 7.51
C ARG A 112 6.25 9.13 6.09
N VAL A 113 5.38 9.11 5.07
CA VAL A 113 5.79 8.94 3.67
C VAL A 113 6.59 10.14 3.19
N VAL A 114 6.10 11.37 3.40
CA VAL A 114 6.76 12.59 2.95
C VAL A 114 8.15 12.75 3.57
N ASN A 115 8.27 12.55 4.88
CA ASN A 115 9.56 12.60 5.57
C ASN A 115 10.56 11.56 5.04
N THR A 116 10.08 10.46 4.47
CA THR A 116 10.94 9.42 3.91
C THR A 116 11.31 9.71 2.47
N VAL A 117 10.37 10.17 1.66
CA VAL A 117 10.64 10.57 0.26
C VAL A 117 11.66 11.70 0.20
N HIS A 118 11.66 12.65 1.14
CA HIS A 118 12.68 13.70 1.21
C HIS A 118 14.10 13.21 1.52
N LYS A 119 14.28 11.96 1.96
CA LYS A 119 15.57 11.36 2.28
C LYS A 119 16.10 10.44 1.17
N ILE A 120 15.32 10.25 0.11
CA ILE A 120 15.64 9.42 -1.06
C ILE A 120 16.22 10.31 -2.15
#